data_AF-A8P6V0-F1
#
_entry.id   AF-A8P6V0-F1
#
_cell.length_a   1.000
_cell.length_b   1.000
_cell.length_c   1.000
_cell.angle_alpha   90.00
_cell.angle_beta   90.00
_cell.angle_gamma   90.00
#
_symmetry.space_group_name_H-M   'P 1'
#
loop_
_entity.id
_entity.type
_entity.pdbx_description
1 polymer ?
#
loop_
_entity_poly.entity_id
_entity_poly.type
_entity_poly.pdbx_seq_one_letter_code
_entity_poly.pdbx_strand_id
1 'polypeptide(L)'
;MKILIELLLVFSLTFQVTKLQILNLDNTYSLDNKMPRNYYGATFINTDGIQKLCTSHADCYDMREPIYWCRLKRNQHWTEKGCYCDSVLRACIIERMTDLGPASKIRNYAYCTPRAFWNCPPLQYL
;
A
#
# COMPACT_ATOMS: atom_id res chain seq x y z
N MET A 1 13.43 29.50 -39.19
CA MET A 1 14.03 28.17 -38.91
C MET A 1 14.38 27.96 -37.43
N LYS A 2 15.10 28.87 -36.77
CA LYS A 2 15.55 28.68 -35.36
C LYS A 2 14.41 28.35 -34.37
N ILE A 3 13.31 29.11 -34.42
CA ILE A 3 12.14 28.90 -33.55
C ILE A 3 11.50 27.51 -33.75
N LEU A 4 11.46 27.01 -34.99
CA LEU A 4 10.90 25.69 -35.31
C LEU A 4 11.77 24.56 -34.74
N ILE A 5 13.10 24.72 -34.78
CA ILE A 5 14.06 23.76 -34.22
C ILE A 5 13.92 23.69 -32.69
N GLU A 6 13.84 24.83 -32.02
CA GLU A 6 13.67 24.88 -30.55
C GLU A 6 12.35 24.21 -30.12
N LEU A 7 11.24 24.48 -30.82
CA LEU A 7 9.95 23.83 -30.55
C LEU A 7 10.05 22.30 -30.69
N LEU A 8 10.68 21.79 -31.76
CA LEU A 8 10.86 20.36 -31.98
C LEU A 8 11.70 19.69 -30.88
N LEU A 9 12.74 20.37 -30.37
CA LEU A 9 13.56 19.86 -29.28
C LEU A 9 12.77 19.77 -27.97
N VAL A 10 11.98 20.79 -27.63
CA VAL A 10 11.11 20.78 -26.44
C VAL A 10 10.07 19.67 -26.52
N PHE A 11 9.40 19.50 -27.66
CA PHE A 11 8.44 18.40 -27.85
C PHE A 11 9.12 17.02 -27.70
N SER A 12 10.31 16.82 -28.27
CA SER A 12 11.06 15.57 -28.13
C SER A 12 11.44 15.28 -26.66
N LEU A 13 11.93 16.29 -25.93
CA LEU A 13 12.29 16.16 -24.52
C LEU A 13 11.06 15.84 -23.66
N THR A 14 9.95 16.55 -23.85
CA THR A 14 8.71 16.25 -23.09
C THR A 14 8.23 14.83 -23.37
N PHE A 15 8.24 14.38 -24.62
CA PHE A 15 7.84 13.02 -24.99
C PHE A 15 8.73 11.95 -24.34
N GLN A 16 10.05 12.19 -24.26
CA GLN A 16 10.97 11.29 -23.55
C GLN A 16 10.70 11.26 -22.04
N VAL A 17 10.37 12.40 -21.44
CA VAL A 17 10.01 12.47 -20.01
C VAL A 17 8.71 11.71 -19.74
N THR A 18 7.66 11.88 -20.54
CA THR A 18 6.41 11.13 -20.36
C THR A 18 6.62 9.63 -20.57
N LYS A 19 7.43 9.25 -21.58
CA LYS A 19 7.76 7.83 -21.82
C LYS A 19 8.52 7.22 -20.64
N LEU A 20 9.44 7.96 -20.01
CA LEU A 20 10.14 7.50 -18.82
C LEU A 20 9.20 7.38 -17.61
N GLN A 21 8.27 8.31 -17.44
CA GLN A 21 7.24 8.23 -16.38
C GLN A 21 6.32 7.02 -16.58
N ILE A 22 5.89 6.75 -17.81
CA ILE A 22 5.05 5.59 -18.15
C ILE A 22 5.85 4.29 -17.94
N LEU A 23 7.09 4.19 -18.40
CA LEU A 23 7.92 2.99 -18.17
C LEU A 23 8.15 2.71 -16.68
N ASN A 24 8.29 3.75 -15.85
CA ASN A 24 8.38 3.59 -14.40
C ASN A 24 7.06 3.12 -13.77
N LEU A 25 5.91 3.52 -14.33
CA LEU A 25 4.59 3.03 -13.90
C LEU A 25 4.34 1.59 -14.37
N ASP A 26 4.72 1.25 -15.60
CA ASP A 26 4.53 -0.09 -16.18
C ASP A 26 5.45 -1.12 -15.50
N ASN A 27 6.68 -0.74 -15.13
CA ASN A 27 7.57 -1.60 -14.33
C ASN A 27 7.02 -1.92 -12.93
N THR A 28 5.96 -1.22 -12.47
CA THR A 28 5.25 -1.57 -11.22
C THR A 28 3.97 -2.36 -11.47
N TYR A 29 3.39 -2.34 -12.68
CA TYR A 29 2.13 -3.03 -12.98
C TYR A 29 2.39 -4.38 -13.68
N SER A 30 2.80 -5.38 -12.88
CA SER A 30 2.91 -6.77 -13.36
C SER A 30 1.52 -7.36 -13.62
N LEU A 31 1.29 -7.81 -14.86
CA LEU A 31 0.02 -8.34 -15.35
C LEU A 31 -0.44 -9.64 -14.64
N ASP A 32 0.48 -10.34 -13.95
CA ASP A 32 0.14 -11.47 -13.07
C ASP A 32 -0.14 -10.94 -11.65
N ASN A 33 -1.22 -10.14 -11.54
CA ASN A 33 -1.72 -9.29 -10.44
C ASN A 33 -1.72 -9.88 -9.01
N LYS A 34 -0.60 -10.40 -8.51
CA LYS A 34 -0.39 -10.69 -7.09
C LYS A 34 0.38 -9.53 -6.50
N MET A 35 -0.28 -8.79 -5.61
CA MET A 35 0.38 -7.76 -4.82
C MET A 35 1.65 -8.34 -4.18
N PRO A 36 2.79 -7.64 -4.20
CA PRO A 36 4.05 -8.14 -3.66
C PRO A 36 3.88 -8.58 -2.21
N ARG A 37 4.62 -9.63 -1.84
CA ARG A 37 4.79 -9.99 -0.44
C ARG A 37 5.68 -8.95 0.23
N ASN A 38 5.40 -8.65 1.48
CA ASN A 38 6.27 -7.78 2.27
C ASN A 38 7.50 -8.53 2.81
N TYR A 39 8.31 -7.86 3.62
CA TYR A 39 9.52 -8.46 4.23
C TYR A 39 9.26 -9.80 4.95
N TYR A 40 8.10 -9.96 5.59
CA TYR A 40 7.75 -11.16 6.34
C TYR A 40 6.99 -12.21 5.51
N GLY A 41 6.92 -12.02 4.19
CA GLY A 41 6.12 -12.90 3.35
C GLY A 41 4.63 -12.78 3.67
N ALA A 42 4.10 -11.62 4.09
CA ALA A 42 2.67 -11.44 4.33
C ALA A 42 1.88 -11.34 3.01
N THR A 43 0.68 -11.91 2.96
CA THR A 43 -0.23 -11.80 1.81
C THR A 43 -1.08 -10.54 1.91
N PHE A 44 -1.14 -9.75 0.84
CA PHE A 44 -1.99 -8.56 0.78
C PHE A 44 -3.47 -8.89 0.85
N ILE A 45 -4.23 -8.08 1.59
CA ILE A 45 -5.68 -8.08 1.62
C ILE A 45 -6.15 -6.69 1.22
N ASN A 46 -6.97 -6.61 0.18
CA ASN A 46 -7.56 -5.35 -0.25
C ASN A 46 -8.60 -4.88 0.78
N THR A 47 -8.54 -3.61 1.15
CA THR A 47 -9.38 -2.97 2.18
C THR A 47 -9.68 -1.51 1.79
N ASP A 48 -10.22 -0.72 2.71
CA ASP A 48 -10.37 0.73 2.57
C ASP A 48 -9.07 1.54 2.79
N GLY A 49 -7.96 0.87 3.11
CA GLY A 49 -6.66 1.52 3.24
C GLY A 49 -6.10 2.01 1.90
N ILE A 50 -5.30 3.08 1.95
CA ILE A 50 -4.70 3.72 0.77
C ILE A 50 -3.19 3.61 0.79
N GLN A 51 -2.59 3.39 -0.38
CA GLN A 51 -1.13 3.35 -0.49
C GLN A 51 -0.54 4.73 -0.19
N LYS A 52 0.15 4.85 0.95
CA LYS A 52 0.98 6.01 1.30
C LYS A 52 2.44 5.60 1.22
N LEU A 53 3.21 6.21 0.34
CA LEU A 53 4.65 5.98 0.25
C LEU A 53 5.36 6.50 1.51
N CYS A 54 6.44 5.82 1.89
CA CYS A 54 7.20 6.14 3.10
C CYS A 54 8.69 5.78 2.95
N THR A 55 9.50 6.43 3.77
CA THR A 55 10.94 6.18 3.92
C THR A 55 11.31 5.72 5.32
N SER A 56 10.51 6.12 6.32
CA SER A 56 10.72 5.80 7.73
C SER A 56 9.41 5.48 8.43
N HIS A 57 9.48 4.85 9.61
CA HIS A 57 8.29 4.58 10.44
C HIS A 57 7.51 5.84 10.81
N ALA A 58 8.21 6.98 11.00
CA ALA A 58 7.60 8.25 11.37
C ALA A 58 6.64 8.79 10.31
N ASP A 59 6.87 8.46 9.03
CA ASP A 59 6.01 8.86 7.91
C ASP A 59 4.61 8.23 8.00
N CYS A 60 4.42 7.22 8.86
CA CYS A 60 3.16 6.50 9.04
C CYS A 60 2.47 6.81 10.39
N TYR A 61 2.97 7.77 11.19
CA TYR A 61 2.39 8.11 12.50
C TYR A 61 0.98 8.73 12.44
N ASP A 62 0.64 9.34 11.31
CA ASP A 62 -0.68 9.87 11.00
C ASP A 62 -1.60 8.84 10.34
N MET A 63 -1.23 7.56 10.32
CA MET A 63 -2.00 6.47 9.72
C MET A 63 -2.53 5.52 10.80
N ARG A 64 -3.66 4.87 10.51
CA ARG A 64 -4.35 3.90 11.35
C ARG A 64 -4.68 2.65 10.53
N GLU A 65 -5.05 1.58 11.22
CA GLU A 65 -5.54 0.37 10.57
C GLU A 65 -6.68 0.70 9.57
N PRO A 66 -6.86 -0.08 8.49
CA PRO A 66 -8.03 0.10 7.66
C PRO A 66 -9.30 -0.09 8.49
N ILE A 67 -10.34 0.68 8.21
CA ILE A 67 -11.62 0.64 8.93
C ILE A 67 -12.20 -0.79 8.89
N TYR A 68 -12.02 -1.49 7.78
CA TYR A 68 -12.39 -2.90 7.62
C TYR A 68 -11.72 -3.84 8.63
N TRP A 69 -10.58 -3.45 9.21
CA TRP A 69 -9.87 -4.21 10.24
C TRP A 69 -10.02 -3.62 11.65
N CYS A 70 -10.82 -2.57 11.84
CA CYS A 70 -10.99 -1.94 13.15
C CYS A 70 -11.54 -2.92 14.21
N ARG A 71 -12.21 -4.00 13.76
CA ARG A 71 -12.54 -5.17 14.58
C ARG A 71 -12.07 -6.45 13.89
N LEU A 72 -11.09 -7.11 14.49
CA LEU A 72 -10.62 -8.40 14.02
C LEU A 72 -11.66 -9.50 14.26
N LYS A 73 -11.68 -10.51 13.38
CA LYS A 73 -12.47 -11.73 13.59
C LYS A 73 -11.87 -12.53 14.75
N ARG A 74 -12.65 -13.46 15.33
CA ARG A 74 -12.20 -14.29 16.47
C ARG A 74 -10.92 -15.10 16.22
N ASN A 75 -10.66 -15.46 14.96
CA ASN A 75 -9.47 -16.21 14.54
C ASN A 75 -8.35 -15.28 14.04
N GLN A 76 -8.37 -14.01 14.41
CA GLN A 76 -7.41 -13.01 13.95
C GLN A 76 -6.86 -12.23 15.13
N HIS A 77 -5.57 -11.91 15.07
CA HIS A 77 -4.92 -11.10 16.08
C HIS A 77 -3.87 -10.19 15.45
N TRP A 78 -3.63 -9.04 16.09
CA TRP A 78 -2.60 -8.11 15.65
C TRP A 78 -1.21 -8.72 15.79
N THR A 79 -0.29 -8.25 14.96
CA THR A 79 1.13 -8.39 15.23
C THR A 79 1.55 -7.33 16.26
N GLU A 80 2.83 -7.25 16.62
CA GLU A 80 3.34 -6.26 17.58
C GLU A 80 3.42 -4.84 17.01
N LYS A 81 3.06 -4.65 15.73
CA LYS A 81 3.19 -3.37 15.03
C LYS A 81 1.82 -2.82 14.67
N GLY A 82 1.61 -1.54 14.95
CA GLY A 82 0.58 -0.75 14.27
C GLY A 82 0.99 -0.44 12.83
N CYS A 83 0.47 0.66 12.27
CA CYS A 83 0.92 1.14 10.97
C CYS A 83 2.42 1.46 10.97
N TYR A 84 3.15 0.90 10.01
CA TYR A 84 4.59 1.11 9.86
C TYR A 84 5.01 1.15 8.40
N CYS A 85 6.20 1.69 8.14
CA CYS A 85 6.79 1.70 6.82
C CYS A 85 7.46 0.36 6.52
N ASP A 86 6.93 -0.39 5.56
CA ASP A 86 7.58 -1.62 5.13
C ASP A 86 8.80 -1.33 4.25
N SER A 87 9.92 -1.98 4.55
CA SER A 87 11.21 -1.72 3.88
C SER A 87 11.25 -2.20 2.43
N VAL A 88 10.42 -3.20 2.08
CA VAL A 88 10.31 -3.76 0.72
C VAL A 88 9.29 -2.95 -0.07
N LEU A 89 8.09 -2.76 0.48
CA LEU A 89 6.99 -2.09 -0.22
C LEU A 89 7.15 -0.57 -0.27
N ARG A 90 7.97 0.02 0.61
CA ARG A 90 8.12 1.48 0.78
C ARG A 90 6.78 2.18 0.96
N ALA A 91 5.85 1.52 1.66
CA ALA A 91 4.51 2.00 1.91
C ALA A 91 4.07 1.74 3.36
N CYS A 92 3.17 2.60 3.85
CA CYS A 92 2.54 2.44 5.16
C CYS A 92 1.56 1.28 5.14
N ILE A 93 1.88 0.22 5.88
CA ILE A 93 1.05 -0.97 6.00
C ILE A 93 0.83 -1.32 7.47
N ILE A 94 -0.18 -2.16 7.70
CA ILE A 94 -0.39 -2.84 8.97
C ILE A 94 -0.56 -4.33 8.72
N GLU A 95 -0.17 -5.14 9.70
CA GLU A 95 -0.21 -6.59 9.61
C GLU A 95 -1.11 -7.21 10.68
N ARG A 96 -1.66 -8.36 10.35
CA ARG A 96 -2.32 -9.25 11.32
C ARG A 96 -1.98 -10.70 11.03
N MET A 97 -2.17 -11.55 12.02
CA MET A 97 -2.19 -12.99 11.87
C MET A 97 -3.64 -13.46 11.74
N THR A 98 -3.86 -14.46 10.88
CA THR A 98 -5.14 -15.18 10.75
C THR A 98 -4.88 -16.66 10.98
N ASP A 99 -5.53 -17.22 12.00
CA ASP A 99 -5.53 -18.65 12.26
C ASP A 99 -6.45 -19.36 11.26
N LEU A 100 -5.91 -20.36 10.57
CA LEU A 100 -6.63 -21.23 9.64
C LEU A 100 -7.07 -22.55 10.29
N GLY A 101 -6.68 -22.78 11.54
CA GLY A 101 -6.94 -23.98 12.32
C GLY A 101 -5.98 -24.06 13.51
N PRO A 102 -5.98 -25.18 14.28
CA PRO A 102 -5.20 -25.30 15.50
C PRO A 102 -3.68 -25.19 15.33
N ALA A 103 -3.16 -25.53 14.14
CA ALA A 103 -1.72 -25.62 13.85
C ALA A 103 -1.26 -24.72 12.71
N SER A 104 -2.15 -23.93 12.11
CA SER A 104 -1.84 -23.18 10.88
C SER A 104 -2.31 -21.74 11.01
N LYS A 105 -1.40 -20.81 10.70
CA LYS A 105 -1.64 -19.38 10.67
C LYS A 105 -0.98 -18.76 9.45
N ILE A 106 -1.61 -17.72 8.92
CA ILE A 106 -1.07 -16.91 7.83
C ILE A 106 -0.89 -15.47 8.29
N ARG A 107 0.11 -14.80 7.73
CA ARG A 107 0.32 -13.37 7.93
C ARG A 107 -0.32 -12.61 6.78
N ASN A 108 -1.15 -11.64 7.11
CA ASN A 108 -1.77 -10.75 6.14
C ASN A 108 -1.32 -9.32 6.38
N TYR A 109 -1.26 -8.53 5.32
CA TYR A 109 -1.08 -7.08 5.43
C TYR A 109 -2.13 -6.34 4.60
N ALA A 110 -2.37 -5.10 4.98
CA ALA A 110 -3.19 -4.16 4.24
C ALA A 110 -2.56 -2.76 4.31
N TYR A 111 -2.93 -1.88 3.38
CA TYR A 111 -2.58 -0.47 3.51
C TYR A 111 -3.32 0.16 4.69
N CYS A 112 -2.73 1.21 5.24
CA CYS A 112 -3.33 1.97 6.33
C CYS A 112 -4.29 3.06 5.83
N THR A 113 -5.13 3.57 6.72
CA THR A 113 -6.08 4.68 6.47
C THR A 113 -5.62 5.94 7.22
N PRO A 114 -5.68 7.14 6.62
CA PRO A 114 -5.30 8.38 7.30
C PRO A 114 -6.12 8.62 8.57
N ARG A 115 -5.44 8.96 9.66
CA ARG A 115 -6.05 9.22 10.98
C ARG A 115 -7.14 10.29 10.92
N ALA A 116 -7.00 11.30 10.07
CA ALA A 116 -7.97 12.38 9.92
C ALA A 116 -9.38 11.90 9.51
N PHE A 117 -9.48 10.77 8.79
CA PHE A 117 -10.74 10.20 8.32
C PHE A 117 -11.08 8.88 9.01
N TRP A 118 -10.29 8.51 10.02
CA TRP A 118 -10.44 7.22 10.66
C TRP A 118 -11.51 7.27 11.75
N ASN A 119 -12.50 6.38 11.63
CA ASN A 119 -13.38 5.99 12.71
C ASN A 119 -13.66 4.49 12.59
N CYS A 120 -13.90 3.83 13.72
CA CYS A 120 -14.42 2.46 13.71
C CYS A 120 -15.95 2.53 13.84
N PRO A 121 -16.72 2.18 12.79
CA PRO A 121 -18.18 2.26 12.81
C PRO A 121 -18.76 1.46 13.97
N PRO A 122 -19.95 1.77 14.49
CA PRO A 122 -20.65 0.90 15.45
C PRO A 122 -20.80 -0.53 14.92
N LEU A 123 -20.90 -1.52 15.82
CA LEU A 123 -21.25 -2.88 15.42
C LEU A 123 -22.63 -2.85 14.75
N GLN A 124 -22.68 -3.22 13.47
CA GLN A 124 -23.94 -3.49 12.81
C GLN A 124 -24.34 -4.91 13.21
N TYR A 125 -25.37 -5.04 14.04
CA TYR A 125 -26.09 -6.29 14.21
C TYR A 125 -26.93 -6.48 12.94
N LEU A 126 -26.37 -7.17 11.94
CA LEU A 126 -27.14 -7.74 10.83
C LEU A 126 -27.35 -9.23 11.12
#